data_AF-A0A9E5FYL8-F1
#
_entry.id   AF-A0A9E5FYL8-F1
#
_cell.length_a   1.000
_cell.length_b   1.000
_cell.length_c   1.000
_cell.angle_alpha   90.00
_cell.angle_beta   90.00
_cell.angle_gamma   90.00
#
_symmetry.space_group_name_H-M   'P 1'
#
loop_
_entity.id
_entity.type
_entity.pdbx_description
1 polymer ?
#
loop_
_entity_poly.entity_id
_entity_poly.type
_entity_poly.pdbx_seq_one_letter_code
_entity_poly.pdbx_strand_id
1 'polypeptide(L)'
;IAVTPDSTFEGVKFTFEGKTWDPEEATKERKANPRNPACENSSGLWIFTPKEPLAPGAEVTLGFEHVAHVPAGTRKNPAGAGEFILPAGTVLNSFGVSFMPMLGYVDGVGMDPERTPEAKRPEPDDWKKVTKTAFGTGGHTDMTARVKLPAEYRANMPGVCTSDTVDGTTRTMEWKSDHPIMAVNLVAGKWQESKGERTAIWHLPAHSFNVPAMLEALDGAHEWYSKWFWPYPWKELRISEFPGLADYAQGFPTNIVFSESIGFLAKPSAEQDAPFMIVAHETAHQWWGNILPPGEAPGGNILSEGMAHFSTARLFRQLRGDRARQAFMREIEFTYANQR
;
A
#
# COMPACT_ATOMS: atom_id res chain seq x y z
N ILE A 1 -17.40 -10.00 11.55
CA ILE A 1 -16.33 -10.97 11.27
C ILE A 1 -15.56 -10.46 10.05
N ALA A 2 -14.23 -10.45 10.10
CA ALA A 2 -13.39 -9.95 9.03
C ALA A 2 -13.21 -10.98 7.92
N VAL A 3 -13.17 -10.51 6.67
CA VAL A 3 -12.49 -11.24 5.59
C VAL A 3 -11.04 -10.77 5.62
N THR A 4 -10.08 -11.70 5.69
CA THR A 4 -8.62 -11.45 5.68
C THR A 4 -7.94 -12.31 4.62
N PRO A 5 -6.67 -12.07 4.23
CA PRO A 5 -5.93 -12.91 3.27
C PRO A 5 -5.78 -14.38 3.69
N ASP A 6 -5.98 -14.70 4.96
CA ASP A 6 -6.01 -16.08 5.44
C ASP A 6 -7.37 -16.76 5.25
N SER A 7 -8.41 -16.02 4.85
CA SER A 7 -9.75 -16.58 4.60
C SER A 7 -9.71 -17.66 3.52
N THR A 8 -10.67 -18.58 3.53
CA THR A 8 -10.75 -19.58 2.46
C THR A 8 -11.23 -18.88 1.20
N PHE A 9 -10.32 -18.68 0.24
CA PHE A 9 -10.64 -18.20 -1.10
C PHE A 9 -10.96 -19.41 -1.98
N GLU A 10 -12.17 -19.46 -2.50
CA GLU A 10 -12.63 -20.53 -3.37
C GLU A 10 -13.09 -19.97 -4.72
N GLY A 11 -13.03 -20.83 -5.73
CA GLY A 11 -13.57 -20.51 -7.06
C GLY A 11 -12.85 -19.37 -7.76
N VAL A 12 -11.53 -19.19 -7.54
CA VAL A 12 -10.74 -18.21 -8.29
C VAL A 12 -10.88 -18.48 -9.78
N LYS A 13 -11.36 -17.47 -10.50
CA LYS A 13 -11.54 -17.46 -11.95
C LYS A 13 -10.86 -16.23 -12.52
N PHE A 14 -10.23 -16.39 -13.67
CA PHE A 14 -9.72 -15.28 -14.46
C PHE A 14 -10.44 -15.19 -15.79
N THR A 15 -10.63 -13.98 -16.30
CA THR A 15 -11.13 -13.76 -17.66
C THR A 15 -10.04 -13.10 -18.49
N PHE A 16 -9.66 -13.74 -19.59
CA PHE A 16 -8.62 -13.27 -20.49
C PHE A 16 -9.02 -13.54 -21.94
N GLU A 17 -8.93 -12.52 -22.81
CA GLU A 17 -9.35 -12.58 -24.22
C GLU A 17 -10.76 -13.18 -24.43
N GLY A 18 -11.70 -12.83 -23.56
CA GLY A 18 -13.09 -13.29 -23.62
C GLY A 18 -13.34 -14.73 -23.15
N LYS A 19 -12.31 -15.43 -22.69
CA LYS A 19 -12.44 -16.77 -22.09
C LYS A 19 -12.26 -16.69 -20.56
N THR A 20 -13.11 -17.42 -19.84
CA THR A 20 -12.95 -17.64 -18.40
C THR A 20 -12.11 -18.89 -18.16
N TRP A 21 -11.19 -18.78 -17.21
CA TRP A 21 -10.22 -19.78 -16.82
C TRP A 21 -10.37 -20.07 -15.33
N ASP A 22 -10.53 -21.35 -15.00
CA ASP A 22 -10.42 -21.87 -13.64
C ASP A 22 -9.23 -22.86 -13.58
N PRO A 23 -8.86 -23.37 -12.38
CA PRO A 23 -7.72 -24.26 -12.26
C PRO A 23 -7.81 -25.54 -13.10
N GLU A 24 -9.01 -26.06 -13.34
CA GLU A 24 -9.21 -27.26 -14.15
C GLU A 24 -9.02 -26.95 -15.64
N GLU A 25 -9.59 -25.86 -16.13
CA GLU A 25 -9.47 -25.41 -17.51
C GLU A 25 -8.02 -25.05 -17.86
N ALA A 26 -7.31 -24.36 -16.98
CA ALA A 26 -5.88 -24.08 -17.14
C ALA A 26 -5.05 -25.38 -17.18
N THR A 27 -5.39 -26.38 -16.36
CA THR A 27 -4.71 -27.68 -16.37
C THR A 27 -4.99 -28.46 -17.65
N LYS A 28 -6.23 -28.44 -18.15
CA LYS A 28 -6.60 -29.08 -19.44
C LYS A 28 -5.84 -28.43 -20.60
N GLU A 29 -5.80 -27.10 -20.64
CA GLU A 29 -5.07 -26.32 -21.66
C GLU A 29 -3.58 -26.65 -21.65
N ARG A 30 -2.93 -26.64 -20.48
CA ARG A 30 -1.52 -27.00 -20.36
C ARG A 30 -1.22 -28.42 -20.85
N LYS A 31 -2.12 -29.38 -20.59
CA LYS A 31 -1.97 -30.77 -21.06
C LYS A 31 -2.17 -30.88 -22.58
N ALA A 32 -3.09 -30.11 -23.15
CA ALA A 32 -3.34 -30.10 -24.59
C ALA A 32 -2.23 -29.39 -25.38
N ASN A 33 -1.69 -28.28 -24.84
CA ASN A 33 -0.74 -27.39 -25.48
C ASN A 33 0.54 -27.19 -24.64
N PRO A 34 1.33 -28.24 -24.38
CA PRO A 34 2.41 -28.22 -23.37
C PRO A 34 3.58 -27.29 -23.69
N ARG A 35 3.70 -26.79 -24.93
CA ARG A 35 4.77 -25.86 -25.34
C ARG A 35 4.34 -24.40 -25.34
N ASN A 36 3.05 -24.13 -25.50
CA ASN A 36 2.52 -22.77 -25.63
C ASN A 36 1.05 -22.73 -25.19
N PRO A 37 0.75 -22.96 -23.91
CA PRO A 37 -0.62 -22.92 -23.42
C PRO A 37 -1.14 -21.49 -23.42
N ALA A 38 -2.41 -21.29 -23.77
CA ALA A 38 -3.06 -19.98 -23.67
C ALA A 38 -3.19 -19.51 -22.21
N CYS A 39 -3.30 -20.46 -21.27
CA CYS A 39 -3.29 -20.21 -19.84
C CYS A 39 -2.65 -21.41 -19.12
N GLU A 40 -1.83 -21.15 -18.12
CA GLU A 40 -1.43 -22.15 -17.13
C GLU A 40 -1.43 -21.58 -15.72
N ASN A 41 -1.49 -22.45 -14.72
CA ASN A 41 -1.53 -22.09 -13.30
C ASN A 41 -0.53 -22.90 -12.46
N SER A 42 0.56 -23.39 -13.07
CA SER A 42 1.53 -24.22 -12.37
C SER A 42 2.20 -23.43 -11.23
N SER A 43 2.54 -24.12 -10.14
CA SER A 43 3.25 -23.54 -8.99
C SER A 43 2.56 -22.35 -8.31
N GLY A 44 1.24 -22.20 -8.47
CA GLY A 44 0.46 -21.10 -7.90
C GLY A 44 0.55 -19.78 -8.67
N LEU A 45 1.22 -19.78 -9.83
CA LEU A 45 1.34 -18.62 -10.72
C LEU A 45 0.40 -18.76 -11.91
N TRP A 46 -0.43 -17.75 -12.15
CA TRP A 46 -1.27 -17.67 -13.35
C TRP A 46 -0.50 -16.98 -14.48
N ILE A 47 -0.29 -17.70 -15.58
CA ILE A 47 0.40 -17.20 -16.77
C ILE A 47 -0.59 -17.21 -17.93
N PHE A 48 -0.81 -16.05 -18.55
CA PHE A 48 -1.68 -15.89 -19.72
C PHE A 48 -0.82 -15.56 -20.93
N THR A 49 -0.99 -16.34 -22.01
CA THR A 49 -0.31 -16.11 -23.29
C THR A 49 -1.28 -15.45 -24.26
N PRO A 50 -1.08 -14.17 -24.62
CA PRO A 50 -1.89 -13.50 -25.62
C PRO A 50 -1.82 -14.21 -26.99
N LYS A 51 -2.90 -14.18 -27.78
CA LYS A 51 -2.91 -14.73 -29.15
C LYS A 51 -1.94 -14.00 -30.07
N GLU A 52 -1.84 -12.69 -29.89
CA GLU A 52 -0.93 -11.81 -30.61
C GLU A 52 0.08 -11.21 -29.63
N PRO A 53 1.38 -11.15 -29.98
CA PRO A 53 2.38 -10.50 -29.13
C PRO A 53 1.97 -9.05 -28.78
N LEU A 54 2.10 -8.68 -27.51
CA LEU A 54 1.77 -7.31 -27.05
C LEU A 54 2.82 -6.32 -27.58
N ALA A 55 2.43 -5.53 -28.57
CA ALA A 55 3.23 -4.41 -29.08
C ALA A 55 3.23 -3.22 -28.09
N PRO A 56 4.19 -2.28 -28.16
CA PRO A 56 4.15 -1.06 -27.38
C PRO A 56 2.83 -0.29 -27.57
N GLY A 57 2.15 0.02 -26.46
CA GLY A 57 0.84 0.69 -26.47
C GLY A 57 -0.36 -0.24 -26.71
N ALA A 58 -0.16 -1.56 -26.85
CA ALA A 58 -1.26 -2.50 -26.89
C ALA A 58 -1.98 -2.56 -25.53
N GLU A 59 -3.30 -2.70 -25.58
CA GLU A 59 -4.14 -2.84 -24.39
C GLU A 59 -4.56 -4.30 -24.20
N VAL A 60 -4.63 -4.73 -22.94
CA VAL A 60 -5.07 -6.05 -22.56
C VAL A 60 -6.04 -5.95 -21.40
N THR A 61 -7.12 -6.73 -21.44
CA THR A 61 -8.10 -6.80 -20.35
C THR A 61 -7.94 -8.14 -19.63
N LEU A 62 -7.63 -8.08 -18.33
CA LEU A 62 -7.63 -9.21 -17.43
C LEU A 62 -8.68 -8.97 -16.34
N GLY A 63 -9.65 -9.88 -16.25
CA GLY A 63 -10.60 -9.93 -15.15
C GLY A 63 -10.22 -11.02 -14.16
N PHE A 64 -10.62 -10.86 -12.90
CA PHE A 64 -10.55 -11.92 -11.90
C PHE A 64 -11.78 -11.86 -10.99
N GLU A 65 -12.17 -13.01 -10.49
CA GLU A 65 -13.27 -13.18 -9.54
C GLU A 65 -12.92 -14.29 -8.56
N HIS A 66 -13.24 -14.12 -7.29
CA HIS A 66 -13.16 -15.17 -6.29
C HIS A 66 -14.21 -14.97 -5.21
N VAL A 67 -14.53 -16.04 -4.49
CA VAL A 67 -15.42 -15.98 -3.34
C VAL A 67 -14.58 -16.17 -2.08
N ALA A 68 -14.59 -15.16 -1.22
CA ALA A 68 -13.93 -15.25 0.08
C ALA A 68 -14.94 -15.67 1.15
N HIS A 69 -14.68 -16.79 1.81
CA HIS A 69 -15.48 -17.26 2.92
C HIS A 69 -14.87 -16.84 4.25
N VAL A 70 -15.67 -16.15 5.06
CA VAL A 70 -15.33 -15.87 6.44
C VAL A 70 -15.15 -17.20 7.18
N PRO A 71 -13.99 -17.49 7.80
CA PRO A 71 -13.78 -18.73 8.51
C PRO A 71 -14.78 -18.89 9.66
N ALA A 72 -15.40 -20.06 9.77
CA ALA A 72 -16.15 -20.45 10.97
C ALA A 72 -15.15 -20.99 12.03
N GLY A 73 -14.56 -20.10 12.83
CA GLY A 73 -13.74 -20.50 13.98
C GLY A 73 -12.62 -19.52 14.36
N THR A 74 -12.04 -19.72 15.54
CA THR A 74 -10.85 -18.99 16.02
C THR A 74 -9.57 -19.74 15.63
N ARG A 75 -8.60 -19.06 14.99
CA ARG A 75 -7.26 -19.64 14.79
C ARG A 75 -6.42 -19.50 16.06
N LYS A 76 -5.55 -20.50 16.27
CA LYS A 76 -4.55 -20.51 17.36
C LYS A 76 -3.45 -19.46 17.19
N ASN A 77 -3.22 -18.98 15.96
CA ASN A 77 -2.21 -17.98 15.64
C ASN A 77 -2.85 -16.93 14.70
N PRO A 78 -3.30 -15.78 15.21
CA PRO A 78 -3.71 -14.70 14.35
C PRO A 78 -2.44 -14.13 13.70
N ALA A 79 -2.19 -14.46 12.43
CA ALA A 79 -1.37 -13.56 11.64
C ALA A 79 -2.12 -12.23 11.61
N GLY A 80 -1.44 -11.13 11.94
CA GLY A 80 -2.05 -9.80 11.88
C GLY A 80 -2.62 -9.57 10.49
N ALA A 81 -3.84 -9.06 10.40
CA ALA A 81 -4.50 -8.89 9.11
C ALA A 81 -3.93 -7.63 8.42
N GLY A 82 -2.82 -7.74 7.70
CA GLY A 82 -2.25 -6.62 6.95
C GLY A 82 -3.23 -6.01 5.93
N GLU A 83 -4.24 -6.78 5.52
CA GLU A 83 -5.37 -6.37 4.71
C GLU A 83 -6.66 -7.03 5.24
N PHE A 84 -7.79 -6.39 5.06
CA PHE A 84 -9.09 -6.98 5.41
C PHE A 84 -10.28 -6.19 4.86
N ILE A 85 -11.43 -6.87 4.82
CA ILE A 85 -12.75 -6.28 4.59
C ILE A 85 -13.60 -6.51 5.86
N LEU A 86 -14.08 -5.41 6.45
CA LEU A 86 -14.96 -5.39 7.62
C LEU A 86 -16.15 -4.43 7.39
N PRO A 87 -17.28 -4.65 8.10
CA PRO A 87 -18.36 -3.65 8.15
C PRO A 87 -17.97 -2.29 8.76
N ALA A 88 -16.85 -2.24 9.51
CA ALA A 88 -16.33 -1.01 10.08
C ALA A 88 -15.39 -0.27 9.10
N GLY A 89 -14.81 -0.97 8.13
CA GLY A 89 -13.86 -0.41 7.19
C GLY A 89 -13.12 -1.49 6.41
N THR A 90 -12.45 -1.10 5.34
CA THR A 90 -11.69 -1.97 4.45
C THR A 90 -10.31 -1.37 4.24
N VAL A 91 -9.29 -2.22 4.21
CA VAL A 91 -7.93 -1.85 3.79
C VAL A 91 -7.38 -2.96 2.91
N LEU A 92 -7.07 -2.61 1.66
CA LEU A 92 -6.49 -3.49 0.64
C LEU A 92 -5.24 -2.80 0.10
N ASN A 93 -4.18 -3.56 -0.11
CA ASN A 93 -2.88 -3.04 -0.49
C ASN A 93 -2.28 -3.84 -1.68
N SER A 94 -1.19 -3.34 -2.27
CA SER A 94 -0.55 -3.98 -3.45
C SER A 94 0.91 -4.36 -3.23
N PHE A 95 1.33 -4.53 -1.97
CA PHE A 95 2.70 -4.97 -1.66
C PHE A 95 2.87 -6.49 -1.65
N GLY A 96 1.79 -7.25 -1.80
CA GLY A 96 1.83 -8.72 -1.82
C GLY A 96 0.64 -9.34 -2.54
N VAL A 97 0.69 -10.66 -2.71
CA VAL A 97 -0.46 -11.43 -3.23
C VAL A 97 -1.43 -11.65 -2.08
N SER A 98 -2.60 -11.03 -2.16
CA SER A 98 -3.62 -11.07 -1.10
C SER A 98 -5.03 -11.14 -1.71
N PHE A 99 -5.84 -10.09 -1.55
CA PHE A 99 -7.16 -9.96 -2.16
C PHE A 99 -7.12 -9.67 -3.65
N MET A 100 -6.10 -8.92 -4.08
CA MET A 100 -5.89 -8.49 -5.45
C MET A 100 -4.73 -9.30 -6.05
N PRO A 101 -4.81 -9.71 -7.33
CA PRO A 101 -3.68 -10.31 -8.01
C PRO A 101 -2.55 -9.27 -8.14
N MET A 102 -1.31 -9.69 -7.94
CA MET A 102 -0.16 -8.90 -8.35
C MET A 102 0.12 -9.11 -9.83
N LEU A 103 0.25 -8.01 -10.58
CA LEU A 103 0.66 -8.06 -11.97
C LEU A 103 2.18 -8.03 -12.07
N GLY A 104 2.73 -8.93 -12.91
CA GLY A 104 4.17 -9.06 -13.12
C GLY A 104 4.77 -10.26 -12.41
N TYR A 105 6.11 -10.32 -12.42
CA TYR A 105 6.86 -11.41 -11.81
C TYR A 105 7.04 -11.17 -10.32
N VAL A 106 6.75 -12.20 -9.51
CA VAL A 106 6.90 -12.17 -8.05
C VAL A 106 8.04 -13.10 -7.67
N ASP A 107 9.13 -12.53 -7.17
CA ASP A 107 10.30 -13.32 -6.76
C ASP A 107 9.93 -14.34 -5.67
N GLY A 108 10.53 -15.52 -5.73
CA GLY A 108 10.28 -16.62 -4.81
C GLY A 108 9.04 -17.46 -5.13
N VAL A 109 8.08 -16.96 -5.92
CA VAL A 109 6.91 -17.75 -6.32
C VAL A 109 7.31 -18.74 -7.42
N GLY A 110 7.01 -20.03 -7.20
CA GLY A 110 7.32 -21.11 -8.13
C GLY A 110 8.80 -21.50 -8.22
N MET A 111 9.63 -21.03 -7.28
CA MET A 111 11.01 -21.49 -7.15
C MET A 111 11.09 -22.83 -6.42
N ASP A 112 11.98 -23.71 -6.88
CA ASP A 112 12.35 -24.95 -6.19
C ASP A 112 13.42 -24.61 -5.12
N PRO A 113 13.12 -24.79 -3.82
CA PRO A 113 14.07 -24.46 -2.74
C PRO A 113 15.42 -25.18 -2.88
N GLU A 114 15.44 -26.39 -3.44
CA GLU A 114 16.68 -27.17 -3.61
C GLU A 114 17.53 -26.66 -4.79
N ARG A 115 16.94 -25.87 -5.68
CA ARG A 115 17.59 -25.32 -6.89
C ARG A 115 17.67 -23.81 -6.90
N THR A 116 17.25 -23.15 -5.82
CA THR A 116 17.33 -21.70 -5.69
C THR A 116 18.78 -21.33 -5.38
N PRO A 117 19.48 -20.64 -6.31
CA PRO A 117 20.87 -20.26 -6.06
C PRO A 117 20.95 -19.31 -4.87
N GLU A 118 22.07 -19.33 -4.15
CA GLU A 118 22.33 -18.36 -3.08
C GLU A 118 22.19 -16.93 -3.62
N ALA A 119 21.69 -16.03 -2.77
CA ALA A 119 21.58 -14.62 -3.10
C ALA A 119 22.94 -14.09 -3.55
N LYS A 120 22.98 -13.47 -4.73
CA LYS A 120 24.23 -12.89 -5.26
C LYS A 120 24.72 -11.83 -4.30
N ARG A 121 26.00 -11.94 -3.92
CA ARG A 121 26.65 -10.88 -3.16
C ARG A 121 26.81 -9.67 -4.08
N PRO A 122 26.47 -8.46 -3.59
CA PRO A 122 26.65 -7.26 -4.38
C PRO A 122 28.14 -7.00 -4.58
N GLU A 123 28.53 -6.78 -5.83
CA GLU A 123 29.87 -6.41 -6.24
C GLU A 123 30.11 -4.91 -6.00
N PRO A 124 31.37 -4.45 -5.81
CA PRO A 124 31.66 -3.05 -5.52
C PRO A 124 31.12 -2.02 -6.52
N ASP A 125 30.88 -2.44 -7.77
CA ASP A 125 30.40 -1.58 -8.86
C ASP A 125 28.89 -1.79 -9.18
N ASP A 126 28.16 -2.59 -8.40
CA ASP A 126 26.74 -2.85 -8.65
C ASP A 126 25.87 -1.59 -8.52
N TRP A 127 26.30 -0.58 -7.77
CA TRP A 127 25.63 0.73 -7.70
C TRP A 127 25.59 1.47 -9.04
N LYS A 128 26.43 1.10 -10.02
CA LYS A 128 26.42 1.65 -11.39
C LYS A 128 25.37 0.98 -12.28
N LYS A 129 24.80 -0.14 -11.85
CA LYS A 129 23.82 -0.91 -12.62
C LYS A 129 22.41 -0.47 -12.23
N VAL A 130 21.48 -0.66 -13.15
CA VAL A 130 20.06 -0.56 -12.81
C VAL A 130 19.70 -1.79 -11.96
N THR A 131 19.39 -1.56 -10.70
CA THR A 131 18.89 -2.57 -9.77
C THR A 131 17.37 -2.59 -9.79
N LYS A 132 16.77 -3.73 -9.46
CA LYS A 132 15.34 -3.81 -9.11
C LYS A 132 15.06 -2.87 -7.92
N THR A 133 13.84 -2.37 -7.80
CA THR A 133 13.43 -1.61 -6.61
C THR A 133 13.27 -2.55 -5.42
N ALA A 134 13.61 -2.09 -4.21
CA ALA A 134 13.52 -2.90 -3.00
C ALA A 134 12.07 -3.27 -2.63
N PHE A 135 11.10 -2.52 -3.15
CA PHE A 135 9.68 -2.76 -2.95
C PHE A 135 8.87 -2.23 -4.15
N GLY A 136 7.61 -2.66 -4.24
CA GLY A 136 6.73 -2.38 -5.37
C GLY A 136 7.00 -3.29 -6.58
N THR A 137 6.31 -3.02 -7.70
CA THR A 137 6.37 -3.83 -8.92
C THR A 137 7.54 -3.48 -9.85
N GLY A 138 8.46 -2.62 -9.42
CA GLY A 138 9.65 -2.25 -10.19
C GLY A 138 9.49 -1.04 -11.12
N GLY A 139 8.32 -0.39 -11.15
CA GLY A 139 8.08 0.79 -11.98
C GLY A 139 6.96 1.69 -11.46
N HIS A 140 6.88 2.89 -12.04
CA HIS A 140 5.75 3.80 -11.82
C HIS A 140 4.71 3.63 -12.92
N THR A 141 3.44 3.56 -12.53
CA THR A 141 2.30 3.40 -13.44
C THR A 141 1.29 4.51 -13.24
N ASP A 142 0.56 4.83 -14.30
CA ASP A 142 -0.65 5.65 -14.17
C ASP A 142 -1.83 4.76 -13.77
N MET A 143 -2.68 5.29 -12.90
CA MET A 143 -3.85 4.60 -12.38
C MET A 143 -5.13 5.35 -12.76
N THR A 144 -6.10 4.61 -13.28
CA THR A 144 -7.51 4.99 -13.29
C THR A 144 -8.32 3.90 -12.63
N ALA A 145 -9.21 4.25 -11.70
CA ALA A 145 -10.03 3.30 -10.98
C ALA A 145 -11.48 3.78 -10.87
N ARG A 146 -12.42 2.82 -10.91
CA ARG A 146 -13.82 3.04 -10.58
C ARG A 146 -14.20 2.08 -9.46
N VAL A 147 -14.64 2.61 -8.34
CA VAL A 147 -15.02 1.83 -7.16
C VAL A 147 -16.52 1.97 -6.94
N LYS A 148 -17.21 0.84 -6.77
CA LYS A 148 -18.62 0.79 -6.37
C LYS A 148 -18.73 0.20 -4.97
N LEU A 149 -19.47 0.86 -4.10
CA LEU A 149 -19.61 0.49 -2.69
C LEU A 149 -20.97 0.95 -2.13
N PRO A 150 -21.43 0.47 -0.96
CA PRO A 150 -22.66 0.96 -0.36
C PRO A 150 -22.62 2.48 -0.11
N ALA A 151 -23.77 3.15 -0.26
CA ALA A 151 -23.88 4.61 -0.30
C ALA A 151 -23.26 5.35 0.90
N GLU A 152 -23.28 4.72 2.08
CA GLU A 152 -22.73 5.29 3.32
C GLU A 152 -21.21 5.19 3.44
N TYR A 153 -20.56 4.37 2.61
CA TYR A 153 -19.10 4.28 2.58
C TYR A 153 -18.53 5.25 1.57
N ARG A 154 -17.26 5.61 1.79
CA ARG A 154 -16.39 6.25 0.81
C ARG A 154 -15.13 5.40 0.68
N ALA A 155 -14.52 5.41 -0.50
CA ALA A 155 -13.26 4.72 -0.76
C ALA A 155 -12.23 5.72 -1.26
N ASN A 156 -11.04 5.72 -0.64
CA ASN A 156 -9.88 6.47 -1.06
C ASN A 156 -8.88 5.55 -1.76
N MET A 157 -8.34 6.04 -2.87
CA MET A 157 -7.26 5.43 -3.65
C MET A 157 -6.22 6.50 -3.99
N PRO A 158 -5.03 6.15 -4.51
CA PRO A 158 -4.05 7.14 -4.95
C PRO A 158 -4.59 8.08 -6.04
N GLY A 159 -4.02 9.27 -6.15
CA GLY A 159 -4.44 10.29 -7.11
C GLY A 159 -5.65 11.08 -6.64
N VAL A 160 -6.38 11.69 -7.58
CA VAL A 160 -7.48 12.63 -7.35
C VAL A 160 -8.83 11.94 -7.57
N CYS A 161 -9.81 12.24 -6.72
CA CYS A 161 -11.19 11.84 -6.94
C CYS A 161 -11.82 12.74 -8.02
N THR A 162 -12.11 12.15 -9.17
CA THR A 162 -12.66 12.86 -10.34
C THR A 162 -14.18 12.84 -10.40
N SER A 163 -14.82 11.88 -9.72
CA SER A 163 -16.28 11.77 -9.61
C SER A 163 -16.66 11.04 -8.33
N ASP A 164 -17.71 11.49 -7.66
CA ASP A 164 -18.33 10.83 -6.51
C ASP A 164 -19.85 10.97 -6.62
N THR A 165 -20.53 9.87 -6.96
CA THR A 165 -21.97 9.86 -7.24
C THR A 165 -22.66 8.78 -6.43
N VAL A 166 -23.92 9.01 -6.08
CA VAL A 166 -24.76 8.03 -5.37
C VAL A 166 -26.03 7.78 -6.20
N ASP A 167 -26.28 6.52 -6.52
CA ASP A 167 -27.50 6.05 -7.17
C ASP A 167 -28.15 4.97 -6.29
N GLY A 168 -29.31 5.31 -5.72
CA GLY A 168 -29.99 4.47 -4.73
C GLY A 168 -29.09 4.13 -3.54
N THR A 169 -28.75 2.85 -3.40
CA THR A 169 -27.91 2.31 -2.31
C THR A 169 -26.44 2.17 -2.69
N THR A 170 -26.04 2.57 -3.91
CA THR A 170 -24.67 2.39 -4.42
C THR A 170 -24.00 3.74 -4.63
N ARG A 171 -22.84 3.94 -4.00
CA ARG A 171 -21.89 5.00 -4.36
C ARG A 171 -20.96 4.49 -5.46
N THR A 172 -20.68 5.34 -6.45
CA THR A 172 -19.63 5.12 -7.45
C THR A 172 -18.63 6.27 -7.37
N MET A 173 -17.37 5.95 -7.10
CA MET A 173 -16.25 6.90 -7.05
C MET A 173 -15.25 6.60 -8.17
N GLU A 174 -14.77 7.63 -8.86
CA GLU A 174 -13.76 7.52 -9.92
C GLU A 174 -12.48 8.24 -9.52
N TRP A 175 -11.36 7.52 -9.57
CA TRP A 175 -10.04 7.97 -9.14
C TRP A 175 -9.06 7.97 -10.30
N LYS A 176 -8.19 8.98 -10.35
CA LYS A 176 -7.13 9.08 -11.36
C LYS A 176 -5.84 9.63 -10.77
N SER A 177 -4.72 8.95 -11.00
CA SER A 177 -3.40 9.51 -10.69
C SER A 177 -3.09 10.67 -11.64
N ASP A 178 -2.61 11.77 -11.09
CA ASP A 178 -2.15 12.95 -11.83
C ASP A 178 -0.63 12.91 -12.12
N HIS A 179 0.09 12.00 -11.45
CA HIS A 179 1.46 11.60 -11.77
C HIS A 179 1.60 10.07 -11.60
N PRO A 180 2.59 9.43 -12.24
CA PRO A 180 2.87 8.02 -12.06
C PRO A 180 3.11 7.65 -10.59
N ILE A 181 2.59 6.52 -10.15
CA ILE A 181 2.65 6.01 -8.78
C ILE A 181 3.30 4.63 -8.74
N MET A 182 4.01 4.29 -7.67
CA MET A 182 4.71 3.00 -7.57
C MET A 182 3.83 1.84 -7.09
N ALA A 183 2.70 2.16 -6.44
CA ALA A 183 1.84 1.19 -5.79
C ALA A 183 0.43 1.76 -5.62
N VAL A 184 -0.55 0.87 -5.53
CA VAL A 184 -1.96 1.19 -5.32
C VAL A 184 -2.48 0.62 -4.01
N ASN A 185 -3.41 1.34 -3.39
CA ASN A 185 -4.17 0.85 -2.26
C ASN A 185 -5.64 1.24 -2.40
N LEU A 186 -6.49 0.55 -1.67
CA LEU A 186 -7.89 0.91 -1.51
C LEU A 186 -8.23 0.84 -0.03
N VAL A 187 -8.65 1.97 0.52
CA VAL A 187 -9.19 2.00 1.87
C VAL A 187 -10.61 2.54 1.79
N ALA A 188 -11.53 1.93 2.53
CA ALA A 188 -12.91 2.39 2.55
C ALA A 188 -13.47 2.41 3.97
N GLY A 189 -14.33 3.37 4.26
CA GLY A 189 -14.98 3.52 5.55
C GLY A 189 -16.11 4.53 5.53
N LYS A 190 -16.81 4.63 6.67
CA LYS A 190 -17.94 5.57 6.89
C LYS A 190 -17.42 6.88 7.45
N TRP A 191 -16.57 7.54 6.66
CA TRP A 191 -15.79 8.67 7.14
C TRP A 191 -16.46 10.02 6.94
N GLN A 192 -16.02 10.97 7.75
CA GLN A 192 -16.02 12.38 7.41
C GLN A 192 -14.63 12.80 6.90
N GLU A 193 -14.57 13.93 6.20
CA GLU A 193 -13.32 14.56 5.76
C GLU A 193 -13.01 15.77 6.65
N SER A 194 -11.80 15.80 7.22
CA SER A 194 -11.25 16.97 7.91
C SER A 194 -10.12 17.54 7.05
N LYS A 195 -10.25 18.81 6.65
CA LYS A 195 -9.30 19.49 5.75
C LYS A 195 -8.28 20.31 6.53
N GLY A 196 -7.03 20.19 6.12
CA GLY A 196 -5.95 21.10 6.47
C GLY A 196 -5.83 22.24 5.45
N GLU A 197 -4.68 22.89 5.42
CA GLU A 197 -4.35 23.92 4.44
C GLU A 197 -4.16 23.34 3.03
N ARG A 198 -3.52 22.17 2.93
CA ARG A 198 -3.19 21.52 1.65
C ARG A 198 -3.51 20.02 1.62
N THR A 199 -3.87 19.46 2.76
CA THR A 199 -4.01 18.03 2.97
C THR A 199 -5.37 17.68 3.60
N ALA A 200 -5.72 16.40 3.66
CA ALA A 200 -6.96 15.95 4.26
C ALA A 200 -6.80 14.66 5.08
N ILE A 201 -7.61 14.51 6.11
CA ILE A 201 -7.72 13.28 6.90
C ILE A 201 -9.16 12.76 6.82
N TRP A 202 -9.30 11.51 6.43
CA TRP A 202 -10.56 10.78 6.36
C TRP A 202 -10.65 9.83 7.53
N HIS A 203 -11.63 10.07 8.40
CA HIS A 203 -11.74 9.38 9.67
C HIS A 203 -13.20 9.22 10.11
N LEU A 204 -13.44 8.29 11.04
CA LEU A 204 -14.73 8.14 11.68
C LEU A 204 -15.03 9.40 12.51
N PRO A 205 -16.26 9.94 12.48
CA PRO A 205 -16.62 11.15 13.23
C PRO A 205 -16.26 11.10 14.73
N ALA A 206 -16.37 9.91 15.33
CA ALA A 206 -16.04 9.68 16.74
C ALA A 206 -14.53 9.74 17.05
N HIS A 207 -13.66 9.67 16.04
CA HIS A 207 -12.20 9.55 16.17
C HIS A 207 -11.48 10.88 15.90
N SER A 208 -12.13 11.99 16.23
CA SER A 208 -11.63 13.35 15.96
C SER A 208 -10.55 13.84 16.94
N PHE A 209 -10.29 13.12 18.04
CA PHE A 209 -9.43 13.58 19.14
C PHE A 209 -8.03 14.01 18.69
N ASN A 210 -7.32 13.16 17.93
CA ASN A 210 -5.96 13.46 17.46
C ASN A 210 -5.90 14.12 16.07
N VAL A 211 -7.05 14.28 15.38
CA VAL A 211 -7.09 14.80 14.01
C VAL A 211 -6.46 16.20 13.87
N PRO A 212 -6.64 17.15 14.80
CA PRO A 212 -5.95 18.44 14.70
C PRO A 212 -4.43 18.33 14.72
N ALA A 213 -3.86 17.50 15.60
CA ALA A 213 -2.42 17.29 15.69
C ALA A 213 -1.87 16.55 14.46
N MET A 214 -2.64 15.58 13.94
CA MET A 214 -2.29 14.86 12.72
C MET A 214 -2.35 15.79 11.49
N LEU A 215 -3.32 16.70 11.38
CA LEU A 215 -3.38 17.68 10.30
C LEU A 215 -2.20 18.65 10.35
N GLU A 216 -1.83 19.14 11.53
CA GLU A 216 -0.64 19.99 11.68
C GLU A 216 0.64 19.27 11.24
N ALA A 217 0.79 17.99 11.61
CA ALA A 217 1.91 17.17 11.17
C ALA A 217 1.90 16.95 9.65
N LEU A 218 0.73 16.67 9.07
CA LEU A 218 0.57 16.36 7.65
C LEU A 218 0.81 17.58 6.75
N ASP A 219 0.20 18.73 7.07
CA ASP A 219 0.43 20.00 6.36
C ASP A 219 1.87 20.48 6.55
N GLY A 220 2.40 20.39 7.76
CA GLY A 220 3.78 20.75 8.07
C GLY A 220 4.78 19.89 7.31
N ALA A 221 4.58 18.58 7.29
CA ALA A 221 5.40 17.65 6.50
C ALA A 221 5.30 17.98 5.01
N HIS A 222 4.09 18.15 4.48
CA HIS A 222 3.87 18.53 3.08
C HIS A 222 4.62 19.81 2.72
N GLU A 223 4.51 20.88 3.52
CA GLU A 223 5.17 22.16 3.28
C GLU A 223 6.70 22.06 3.37
N TRP A 224 7.21 21.54 4.49
CA TRP A 224 8.63 21.60 4.79
C TRP A 224 9.43 20.58 3.98
N TYR A 225 8.90 19.37 3.77
CA TYR A 225 9.58 18.37 2.94
C TYR A 225 9.65 18.83 1.47
N SER A 226 8.60 19.51 0.99
CA SER A 226 8.62 20.17 -0.33
C SER A 226 9.73 21.22 -0.47
N LYS A 227 9.97 22.00 0.59
CA LYS A 227 11.03 23.02 0.63
C LYS A 227 12.43 22.41 0.79
N TRP A 228 12.54 21.30 1.48
CA TRP A 228 13.81 20.71 1.89
C TRP A 228 14.40 19.71 0.91
N PHE A 229 13.55 18.96 0.21
CA PHE A 229 13.98 17.80 -0.57
C PHE A 229 13.64 17.95 -2.05
N TRP A 230 12.36 18.09 -2.37
CA TRP A 230 11.87 18.27 -3.74
C TRP A 230 10.41 18.76 -3.70
N PRO A 231 9.94 19.65 -4.58
CA PRO A 231 8.54 20.06 -4.58
C PRO A 231 7.59 18.86 -4.66
N TYR A 232 6.59 18.78 -3.77
CA TYR A 232 5.58 17.72 -3.82
C TYR A 232 4.85 17.77 -5.17
N PRO A 233 4.89 16.69 -5.98
CA PRO A 233 4.43 16.76 -7.36
C PRO A 233 2.91 16.57 -7.49
N TRP A 234 2.29 15.76 -6.63
CA TRP A 234 0.87 15.45 -6.70
C TRP A 234 -0.01 16.59 -6.17
N LYS A 235 -1.26 16.67 -6.63
CA LYS A 235 -2.22 17.70 -6.20
C LYS A 235 -2.79 17.48 -4.81
N GLU A 236 -2.90 16.23 -4.39
CA GLU A 236 -3.57 15.86 -3.14
C GLU A 236 -2.69 14.93 -2.31
N LEU A 237 -2.71 15.13 -1.00
CA LEU A 237 -2.15 14.22 -0.01
C LEU A 237 -3.19 14.02 1.09
N ARG A 238 -3.47 12.76 1.41
CA ARG A 238 -4.43 12.41 2.45
C ARG A 238 -3.97 11.26 3.34
N ILE A 239 -4.54 11.24 4.54
CA ILE A 239 -4.53 10.08 5.43
C ILE A 239 -5.94 9.48 5.44
N SER A 240 -6.01 8.15 5.34
CA SER A 240 -7.24 7.37 5.43
C SER A 240 -7.16 6.41 6.62
N GLU A 241 -8.06 6.59 7.59
CA GLU A 241 -8.19 5.73 8.76
C GLU A 241 -8.64 4.31 8.39
N PHE A 242 -8.13 3.27 9.07
CA PHE A 242 -8.73 1.94 9.00
C PHE A 242 -8.86 1.27 10.38
N PRO A 243 -9.77 0.27 10.55
CA PRO A 243 -10.02 -0.40 11.83
C PRO A 243 -8.80 -1.05 12.48
N GLY A 244 -8.75 -1.09 13.81
CA GLY A 244 -7.63 -1.61 14.61
C GLY A 244 -7.49 -3.14 14.63
N LEU A 245 -7.82 -3.82 13.52
CA LEU A 245 -7.50 -5.24 13.34
C LEU A 245 -6.03 -5.45 12.95
N ALA A 246 -5.35 -4.37 12.54
CA ALA A 246 -3.92 -4.33 12.31
C ALA A 246 -3.35 -2.99 12.79
N ASP A 247 -2.14 -3.03 13.33
CA ASP A 247 -1.50 -1.88 14.00
C ASP A 247 -0.36 -1.37 13.13
N TYR A 248 -0.69 -0.69 12.03
CA TYR A 248 0.31 -0.07 11.15
C TYR A 248 -0.18 1.23 10.52
N ALA A 249 0.78 1.99 9.99
CA ALA A 249 0.54 3.03 9.00
C ALA A 249 1.47 2.77 7.81
N GLN A 250 1.08 3.23 6.63
CA GLN A 250 1.89 3.03 5.43
C GLN A 250 1.70 4.18 4.43
N GLY A 251 2.81 4.79 4.06
CA GLY A 251 2.88 5.94 3.15
C GLY A 251 2.68 5.62 1.67
N PHE A 252 1.55 5.03 1.26
CA PHE A 252 1.22 4.88 -0.17
C PHE A 252 1.18 6.26 -0.89
N PRO A 253 1.47 6.32 -2.21
CA PRO A 253 1.45 7.57 -2.96
C PRO A 253 0.11 8.31 -2.79
N THR A 254 0.15 9.56 -2.31
CA THR A 254 -1.01 10.45 -2.06
C THR A 254 -2.05 9.96 -1.05
N ASN A 255 -2.08 8.68 -0.66
CA ASN A 255 -3.11 8.07 0.16
C ASN A 255 -2.50 7.23 1.28
N ILE A 256 -1.98 7.90 2.30
CA ILE A 256 -1.40 7.28 3.50
C ILE A 256 -2.51 6.52 4.24
N VAL A 257 -2.26 5.27 4.62
CA VAL A 257 -3.20 4.48 5.44
C VAL A 257 -2.75 4.49 6.88
N PHE A 258 -3.69 4.54 7.81
CA PHE A 258 -3.36 4.75 9.21
C PHE A 258 -4.37 4.03 10.11
N SER A 259 -3.89 3.08 10.93
CA SER A 259 -4.77 2.36 11.86
C SER A 259 -5.33 3.25 12.96
N GLU A 260 -6.61 3.07 13.30
CA GLU A 260 -7.27 3.78 14.40
C GLU A 260 -6.53 3.59 15.74
N SER A 261 -5.91 2.42 15.96
CA SER A 261 -5.29 2.03 17.23
C SER A 261 -3.98 2.75 17.54
N ILE A 262 -3.21 3.16 16.53
CA ILE A 262 -1.85 3.72 16.73
C ILE A 262 -1.79 5.24 16.63
N GLY A 263 -2.86 5.91 16.18
CA GLY A 263 -2.86 7.37 16.00
C GLY A 263 -4.17 8.02 16.35
N PHE A 264 -5.28 7.57 15.80
CA PHE A 264 -6.57 8.21 16.07
C PHE A 264 -7.02 8.06 17.52
N LEU A 265 -6.84 6.86 18.10
CA LEU A 265 -7.19 6.51 19.47
C LEU A 265 -5.98 6.53 20.43
N ALA A 266 -4.80 6.85 19.93
CA ALA A 266 -3.59 6.94 20.74
C ALA A 266 -3.71 8.04 21.80
N LYS A 267 -3.05 7.85 22.94
CA LYS A 267 -2.99 8.84 24.03
C LYS A 267 -1.58 9.42 24.09
N PRO A 268 -1.29 10.51 23.34
CA PRO A 268 0.04 11.11 23.36
C PRO A 268 0.36 11.71 24.73
N SER A 269 1.64 11.79 25.05
CA SER A 269 2.16 12.56 26.18
C SER A 269 3.00 13.74 25.65
N ALA A 270 3.36 14.68 26.52
CA ALA A 270 4.23 15.80 26.14
C ALA A 270 5.62 15.34 25.64
N GLU A 271 6.05 14.13 26.01
CA GLU A 271 7.35 13.57 25.63
C GLU A 271 7.23 12.59 24.45
N GLN A 272 6.02 12.09 24.17
CA GLN A 272 5.70 11.11 23.13
C GLN A 272 4.47 11.58 22.33
N ASP A 273 4.73 12.43 21.33
CA ASP A 273 3.74 12.87 20.35
C ASP A 273 3.64 11.84 19.21
N ALA A 274 3.13 10.64 19.54
CA ALA A 274 3.07 9.50 18.62
C ALA A 274 2.27 9.78 17.34
N PRO A 275 1.08 10.41 17.38
CA PRO A 275 0.34 10.76 16.16
C PRO A 275 1.14 11.68 15.25
N PHE A 276 1.79 12.72 15.80
CA PHE A 276 2.66 13.60 15.00
C PHE A 276 3.82 12.84 14.39
N MET A 277 4.51 12.01 15.18
CA MET A 277 5.68 11.25 14.75
C MET A 277 5.35 10.34 13.56
N ILE A 278 4.30 9.52 13.68
CA ILE A 278 3.93 8.56 12.64
C ILE A 278 3.48 9.30 11.39
N VAL A 279 2.66 10.36 11.51
CA VAL A 279 2.24 11.15 10.35
C VAL A 279 3.44 11.78 9.63
N ALA A 280 4.39 12.35 10.38
CA ALA A 280 5.60 12.93 9.83
C ALA A 280 6.48 11.89 9.11
N HIS A 281 6.55 10.66 9.65
CA HIS A 281 7.28 9.54 9.05
C HIS A 281 6.62 9.04 7.77
N GLU A 282 5.33 8.72 7.82
CA GLU A 282 4.60 8.21 6.65
C GLU A 282 4.49 9.23 5.52
N THR A 283 4.44 10.52 5.86
CA THR A 283 4.49 11.58 4.86
C THR A 283 5.86 11.70 4.21
N ALA A 284 6.94 11.34 4.92
CA ALA A 284 8.28 11.36 4.34
C ALA A 284 8.44 10.31 3.23
N HIS A 285 7.69 9.18 3.30
CA HIS A 285 7.70 8.16 2.25
C HIS A 285 7.17 8.65 0.89
N GLN A 286 6.48 9.79 0.85
CA GLN A 286 6.15 10.45 -0.42
C GLN A 286 7.42 10.82 -1.22
N TRP A 287 8.53 11.13 -0.54
CA TRP A 287 9.84 11.32 -1.18
C TRP A 287 10.66 10.03 -1.16
N TRP A 288 10.73 9.37 0.00
CA TRP A 288 11.61 8.24 0.27
C TRP A 288 10.86 6.91 0.11
N GLY A 289 10.90 6.37 -1.11
CA GLY A 289 10.08 5.24 -1.52
C GLY A 289 9.26 5.59 -2.75
N ASN A 290 8.34 6.57 -2.63
CA ASN A 290 7.40 6.88 -3.73
C ASN A 290 8.06 7.64 -4.89
N ILE A 291 8.67 8.81 -4.64
CA ILE A 291 9.43 9.54 -5.68
C ILE A 291 10.76 8.85 -5.95
N LEU A 292 11.52 8.55 -4.88
CA LEU A 292 12.81 7.87 -4.94
C LEU A 292 12.67 6.45 -4.38
N PRO A 293 12.32 5.45 -5.21
CA PRO A 293 12.33 4.07 -4.78
C PRO A 293 13.78 3.59 -4.58
N PRO A 294 14.14 3.05 -3.42
CA PRO A 294 15.48 2.50 -3.21
C PRO A 294 15.69 1.25 -4.05
N GLY A 295 16.93 1.02 -4.48
CA GLY A 295 17.32 -0.24 -5.11
C GLY A 295 17.34 -1.39 -4.11
N GLU A 296 17.09 -2.61 -4.59
CA GLU A 296 17.24 -3.87 -3.86
C GLU A 296 18.72 -4.19 -3.66
N ALA A 297 19.36 -3.42 -2.79
CA ALA A 297 20.80 -3.48 -2.52
C ALA A 297 21.09 -3.09 -1.06
N PRO A 298 22.29 -3.44 -0.53
CA PRO A 298 22.69 -3.02 0.81
C PRO A 298 22.57 -1.51 1.00
N GLY A 299 21.93 -1.10 2.08
CA GLY A 299 21.67 0.31 2.37
C GLY A 299 20.43 0.89 1.68
N GLY A 300 19.73 0.16 0.80
CA GLY A 300 18.48 0.61 0.19
C GLY A 300 17.43 1.00 1.24
N ASN A 301 17.32 0.23 2.33
CA ASN A 301 16.39 0.56 3.42
C ASN A 301 16.76 1.85 4.17
N ILE A 302 18.02 2.28 4.17
CA ILE A 302 18.43 3.56 4.77
C ILE A 302 17.87 4.72 3.94
N LEU A 303 17.81 4.58 2.61
CA LEU A 303 17.22 5.59 1.74
C LEU A 303 15.71 5.71 1.90
N SER A 304 15.02 4.66 2.36
CA SER A 304 13.59 4.69 2.72
C SER A 304 13.40 5.09 4.19
N GLU A 305 13.57 4.14 5.10
CA GLU A 305 13.28 4.31 6.53
C GLU A 305 14.23 5.27 7.24
N GLY A 306 15.52 5.25 6.88
CA GLY A 306 16.50 6.15 7.47
C GLY A 306 16.22 7.61 7.13
N MET A 307 15.90 7.88 5.86
CA MET A 307 15.53 9.21 5.40
C MET A 307 14.15 9.65 5.91
N ALA A 308 13.21 8.72 6.08
CA ALA A 308 11.93 9.00 6.74
C ALA A 308 12.14 9.47 8.18
N HIS A 309 12.89 8.72 9.00
CA HIS A 309 13.25 9.15 10.36
C HIS A 309 14.02 10.48 10.39
N PHE A 310 14.98 10.69 9.48
CA PHE A 310 15.70 11.96 9.37
C PHE A 310 14.77 13.14 9.09
N SER A 311 13.81 12.94 8.18
CA SER A 311 12.80 13.94 7.83
C SER A 311 11.91 14.26 9.03
N THR A 312 11.45 13.24 9.75
CA THR A 312 10.67 13.37 10.98
C THR A 312 11.43 14.14 12.06
N ALA A 313 12.71 13.82 12.29
CA ALA A 313 13.54 14.56 13.25
C ALA A 313 13.66 16.04 12.86
N ARG A 314 13.82 16.33 11.56
CA ARG A 314 13.91 17.71 11.06
C ARG A 314 12.58 18.45 11.23
N LEU A 315 11.44 17.79 11.01
CA LEU A 315 10.11 18.36 11.21
C LEU A 315 9.81 18.63 12.69
N PHE A 316 10.16 17.70 13.58
CA PHE A 316 10.08 17.92 15.03
C PHE A 316 10.84 19.18 15.44
N ARG A 317 12.08 19.35 14.96
CA ARG A 317 12.85 20.56 15.24
C ARG A 317 12.14 21.81 14.75
N GLN A 318 11.55 21.75 13.56
CA GLN A 318 10.90 22.87 12.90
C GLN A 318 9.59 23.30 13.59
N LEU A 319 8.77 22.36 14.05
CA LEU A 319 7.41 22.63 14.58
C LEU A 319 7.30 22.51 16.10
N ARG A 320 8.24 21.80 16.75
CA ARG A 320 8.21 21.50 18.20
C ARG A 320 9.51 21.91 18.92
N GLY A 321 10.56 22.28 18.17
CA GLY A 321 11.84 22.71 18.71
C GLY A 321 12.80 21.57 19.08
N ASP A 322 14.00 21.94 19.52
CA ASP A 322 15.12 20.99 19.70
C ASP A 322 14.87 19.94 20.79
N ARG A 323 14.11 20.25 21.84
CA ARG A 323 13.81 19.29 22.91
C ARG A 323 12.96 18.13 22.41
N ALA A 324 11.91 18.40 21.64
CA ALA A 324 11.07 17.36 21.05
C ALA A 324 11.85 16.49 20.06
N ARG A 325 12.68 17.12 19.21
CA ARG A 325 13.61 16.39 18.34
C ARG A 325 14.53 15.44 19.14
N GLN A 326 15.12 15.92 20.23
CA GLN A 326 16.01 15.10 21.06
C GLN A 326 15.27 13.94 21.74
N ALA A 327 14.02 14.15 22.19
CA ALA A 327 13.19 13.08 22.73
C ALA A 327 12.95 11.98 21.68
N PHE A 328 12.56 12.36 20.46
CA PHE A 328 12.38 11.43 19.35
C PHE A 328 13.64 10.64 19.02
N MET A 329 14.80 11.30 18.88
CA MET A 329 16.05 10.59 18.57
C MET A 329 16.47 9.62 19.66
N ARG A 330 16.26 9.97 20.94
CA ARG A 330 16.55 9.07 22.06
C ARG A 330 15.69 7.80 22.04
N GLU A 331 14.43 7.91 21.61
CA GLU A 331 13.55 6.74 21.48
C GLU A 331 14.04 5.77 20.39
N ILE A 332 14.53 6.31 19.25
CA ILE A 332 15.14 5.48 18.20
C ILE A 332 16.39 4.79 18.72
N GLU A 333 17.28 5.53 19.39
CA GLU A 333 18.52 4.99 19.97
C GLU A 333 18.23 3.90 21.03
N PHE A 334 17.25 4.15 21.90
CA PHE A 334 16.80 3.20 22.92
C PHE A 334 16.26 1.91 22.29
N THR A 335 15.38 2.04 21.29
CA THR A 335 14.80 0.90 20.56
C THR A 335 15.92 0.06 19.91
N TYR A 336 16.86 0.71 19.23
CA TYR A 336 17.99 0.03 18.60
C TYR A 336 18.90 -0.68 19.59
N ALA A 337 19.15 -0.09 20.77
CA ALA A 337 19.98 -0.70 21.80
C ALA A 337 19.32 -1.93 22.47
N ASN A 338 18.00 -1.92 22.61
CA ASN A 338 17.27 -2.94 23.37
C ASN A 338 16.63 -4.05 22.52
N GLN A 339 16.53 -3.89 21.19
CA GLN A 339 16.02 -4.92 20.27
C GLN A 339 17.14 -5.76 19.61
N ARG A 340 18.36 -5.71 20.16
CA ARG A 340 19.51 -6.50 19.68
C ARG A 340 19.65 -7.85 20.34
#